data_AF-A0A8S1DQU4-F1
#
_entry.id   AF-A0A8S1DQU4-F1
#
_cell.length_a   1.000
_cell.length_b   1.000
_cell.length_c   1.000
_cell.angle_alpha   90.00
_cell.angle_beta   90.00
_cell.angle_gamma   90.00
#
_symmetry.space_group_name_H-M   'P 1'
#
loop_
_entity.id
_entity.type
_entity.pdbx_description
1 polymer ?
#
loop_
_entity_poly.entity_id
_entity_poly.type
_entity_poly.pdbx_seq_one_letter_code
_entity_poly.pdbx_strand_id
1 'polypeptide(L)'
;MYGKGTLLQEKLQRFQQRCQFQDLKVVVTCSDGTQAVFRCHRVILAALSSALEKKLRESCVGDTLHIRIQTKDPWIFRNVIRSAYGFKAAFYTVPEAMGAHILAKRLGCLPLARTSGNFVLARVRPNTIWPLLDMAPDRSPIQRKALKVLSEQTTLCLWDSGFLGCSRRALELLVAAPELQVREVDLVERVVSWANEMNGGRRLTPEVAKDVLGAVVLAGLRLLTLTADEFGASVAKAGLLDSETLLAVLVNIHSPGQLPMPLGLSQTKEPRAEVKKEEIA
;
A
#
# COMPACT_ATOMS: atom_id res chain seq x y z
N MET A 1 34.76 -18.44 -1.58
CA MET A 1 34.29 -19.69 -2.22
C MET A 1 33.45 -19.35 -3.44
N TYR A 2 34.07 -19.33 -4.62
CA TYR A 2 33.39 -19.21 -5.92
C TYR A 2 33.46 -20.57 -6.61
N GLY A 3 32.38 -21.03 -7.24
CA GLY A 3 32.47 -22.09 -8.25
C GLY A 3 31.48 -23.24 -8.08
N LYS A 4 30.48 -23.25 -8.98
CA LYS A 4 29.94 -24.42 -9.72
C LYS A 4 28.59 -24.14 -10.41
N GLY A 5 28.02 -22.94 -10.25
CA GLY A 5 26.84 -22.48 -11.02
C GLY A 5 27.12 -21.65 -12.28
N THR A 6 28.39 -21.31 -12.60
CA THR A 6 28.71 -20.14 -13.45
C THR A 6 28.63 -20.38 -14.96
N LEU A 7 29.16 -21.49 -15.50
CA LEU A 7 29.27 -21.62 -16.97
C LEU A 7 27.92 -21.77 -17.68
N LEU A 8 27.03 -22.63 -17.15
CA LEU A 8 25.69 -22.81 -17.73
C LEU A 8 24.88 -21.52 -17.61
N GLN A 9 24.91 -20.89 -16.44
CA GLN A 9 24.23 -19.61 -16.21
C GLN A 9 24.75 -18.53 -17.16
N GLU A 10 26.06 -18.40 -17.35
CA GLU A 10 26.66 -17.47 -18.32
C GLU A 10 26.23 -17.76 -19.77
N LYS A 11 26.16 -19.04 -20.17
CA LYS A 11 25.66 -19.42 -21.50
C LYS A 11 24.18 -19.07 -21.66
N LEU A 12 23.34 -19.37 -20.68
CA LEU A 12 21.93 -19.01 -20.69
C LEU A 12 21.74 -17.48 -20.78
N GLN A 13 22.52 -16.71 -20.02
CA GLN A 13 22.52 -15.25 -20.09
C GLN A 13 22.88 -14.75 -21.49
N ARG A 14 23.89 -15.34 -22.14
CA ARG A 14 24.26 -15.00 -23.52
C ARG A 14 23.15 -15.34 -24.52
N PHE A 15 22.49 -16.48 -24.38
CA PHE A 15 21.35 -16.83 -25.24
C PHE A 15 20.23 -15.81 -25.12
N GLN A 16 19.94 -15.34 -23.89
CA GLN A 16 18.94 -14.29 -23.69
C GLN A 16 19.35 -12.95 -24.29
N GLN A 17 20.62 -12.55 -24.17
CA GLN A 17 21.13 -11.29 -24.72
C GLN A 17 21.20 -11.29 -26.26
N ARG A 18 21.50 -12.44 -26.87
CA ARG A 18 21.61 -12.61 -28.32
C ARG A 18 20.30 -13.02 -28.99
N CYS A 19 19.22 -13.15 -28.22
CA CYS A 19 17.92 -13.62 -28.70
C CYS A 19 17.97 -14.96 -29.45
N GLN A 20 18.85 -15.88 -29.01
CA GLN A 20 19.00 -17.20 -29.63
C GLN A 20 18.05 -18.20 -28.99
N PHE A 21 17.51 -19.13 -29.79
CA PHE A 21 16.70 -20.28 -29.35
C PHE A 21 15.43 -19.96 -28.54
N GLN A 22 14.89 -18.75 -28.69
CA GLN A 22 13.66 -18.34 -27.99
C GLN A 22 12.43 -18.98 -28.63
N ASP A 23 11.76 -19.85 -27.88
CA ASP A 23 10.60 -20.65 -28.28
C ASP A 23 9.29 -20.21 -27.59
N LEU A 24 9.34 -19.12 -26.82
CA LEU A 24 8.19 -18.60 -26.09
C LEU A 24 8.09 -17.07 -26.23
N LYS A 25 6.87 -16.61 -26.56
CA LYS A 25 6.46 -15.21 -26.51
C LYS A 25 5.55 -14.99 -25.30
N VAL A 26 5.97 -14.17 -24.36
CA VAL A 26 5.15 -13.79 -23.20
C VAL A 26 4.58 -12.39 -23.43
N VAL A 27 3.26 -12.29 -23.52
CA VAL A 27 2.53 -11.03 -23.60
C VAL A 27 2.05 -10.68 -22.21
N VAL A 28 2.57 -9.58 -21.67
CA VAL A 28 2.24 -9.09 -20.34
C VAL A 28 1.31 -7.91 -20.49
N THR A 29 0.12 -8.00 -19.91
CA THR A 29 -0.90 -6.94 -19.92
C THR A 29 -1.10 -6.38 -18.52
N CYS A 30 -0.96 -5.08 -18.38
CA CYS A 30 -1.21 -4.34 -17.14
C CYS A 30 -2.70 -4.04 -16.93
N SER A 31 -3.02 -3.56 -15.74
CA SER A 31 -4.39 -3.17 -15.37
C SER A 31 -4.93 -1.99 -16.19
N ASP A 32 -4.07 -1.12 -16.69
CA ASP A 32 -4.41 0.02 -17.54
C ASP A 32 -4.47 -0.33 -19.03
N GLY A 33 -4.33 -1.63 -19.37
CA GLY A 33 -4.33 -2.11 -20.75
C GLY A 33 -2.98 -1.96 -21.47
N THR A 34 -1.96 -1.34 -20.84
CA THR A 34 -0.61 -1.31 -21.42
C THR A 34 -0.05 -2.73 -21.56
N GLN A 35 0.71 -2.96 -22.62
CA GLN A 35 1.25 -4.27 -22.93
C GLN A 35 2.75 -4.20 -23.21
N ALA A 36 3.47 -5.23 -22.75
CA ALA A 36 4.82 -5.50 -23.22
C ALA A 36 4.95 -6.95 -23.67
N VAL A 37 5.80 -7.16 -24.67
CA VAL A 37 6.09 -8.47 -25.22
C VAL A 37 7.51 -8.85 -24.88
N PHE A 38 7.68 -10.03 -24.30
CA PHE A 38 8.97 -10.60 -23.98
C PHE A 38 9.18 -11.90 -24.74
N ARG A 39 10.39 -12.13 -25.21
CA ARG A 39 10.79 -13.43 -25.76
C ARG A 39 11.76 -14.12 -24.82
N CYS A 40 11.52 -15.40 -24.56
CA CYS A 40 12.32 -16.21 -23.65
C CYS A 40 12.22 -17.70 -24.00
N HIS A 41 12.86 -18.54 -23.20
CA HIS A 41 12.84 -19.99 -23.38
C HIS A 41 11.82 -20.63 -22.44
N ARG A 42 10.94 -21.47 -22.99
CA ARG A 42 9.85 -22.14 -22.27
C ARG A 42 10.39 -22.97 -21.10
N VAL A 43 11.43 -23.75 -21.35
CA VAL A 43 12.07 -24.62 -20.34
C VAL A 43 12.66 -23.81 -19.18
N ILE A 44 13.28 -22.66 -19.47
CA ILE A 44 13.91 -21.81 -18.43
C ILE A 44 12.82 -21.16 -17.56
N LEU A 45 11.73 -20.70 -18.17
CA LEU A 45 10.64 -20.09 -17.43
C LEU A 45 9.87 -21.12 -16.59
N ALA A 46 9.68 -22.34 -17.10
CA ALA A 46 9.10 -23.46 -16.35
C ALA A 46 9.97 -23.87 -15.17
N ALA A 47 11.30 -23.93 -15.36
CA ALA A 47 12.25 -24.27 -14.30
C ALA A 47 12.30 -23.24 -13.16
N LEU A 48 11.89 -21.99 -13.41
CA LEU A 48 11.89 -20.94 -12.40
C LEU A 48 10.82 -21.18 -11.32
N SER A 49 9.64 -21.67 -11.68
CA SER A 49 8.59 -21.99 -10.71
C SER A 49 7.53 -22.94 -11.26
N SER A 50 7.02 -23.79 -10.36
CA SER A 50 5.90 -24.69 -10.65
C SER A 50 4.62 -23.96 -11.07
N ALA A 51 4.41 -22.74 -10.58
CA ALA A 51 3.27 -21.90 -10.98
C ALA A 51 3.38 -21.46 -12.45
N LEU A 52 4.59 -21.13 -12.91
CA LEU A 52 4.84 -20.79 -14.32
C LEU A 52 4.77 -22.04 -15.20
N GLU A 53 5.34 -23.16 -14.75
CA GLU A 53 5.22 -24.44 -15.44
C GLU A 53 3.75 -24.85 -15.67
N LYS A 54 2.92 -24.75 -14.63
CA LYS A 54 1.48 -25.00 -14.74
C LYS A 54 0.81 -24.06 -15.74
N LYS A 55 1.10 -22.75 -15.66
CA LYS A 55 0.56 -21.76 -16.62
C LYS A 55 0.98 -22.02 -18.06
N LEU A 56 2.22 -22.47 -18.28
CA LEU A 56 2.72 -22.81 -19.62
C LEU A 56 2.00 -24.03 -20.20
N ARG A 57 1.56 -24.98 -19.37
CA ARG A 57 0.76 -26.13 -19.81
C ARG A 57 -0.70 -25.76 -20.10
N GLU A 58 -1.29 -24.92 -19.25
CA GLU A 58 -2.74 -24.69 -19.26
C GLU A 58 -3.17 -23.47 -20.08
N SER A 59 -2.30 -22.47 -20.23
CA SER A 59 -2.69 -21.14 -20.74
C SER A 59 -1.88 -20.68 -21.94
N CYS A 60 -1.01 -21.52 -22.50
CA CYS A 60 -0.31 -21.22 -23.75
C CYS A 60 -1.23 -21.46 -24.95
N VAL A 61 -1.31 -20.46 -25.83
CA VAL A 61 -1.91 -20.60 -27.16
C VAL A 61 -0.77 -20.64 -28.17
N GLY A 62 -0.46 -21.85 -28.66
CA GLY A 62 0.75 -22.10 -29.45
C GLY A 62 2.02 -21.75 -28.67
N ASP A 63 2.79 -20.79 -29.19
CA ASP A 63 4.02 -20.27 -28.58
C ASP A 63 3.82 -18.97 -27.78
N THR A 64 2.57 -18.58 -27.54
CA THR A 64 2.26 -17.36 -26.81
C THR A 64 1.64 -17.64 -25.45
N LEU A 65 2.25 -17.08 -24.39
CA LEU A 65 1.70 -17.06 -23.04
C LEU A 65 1.20 -15.65 -22.71
N HIS A 66 -0.06 -15.53 -22.32
CA HIS A 66 -0.63 -14.27 -21.84
C HIS A 66 -0.60 -14.20 -20.31
N ILE A 67 -0.01 -13.14 -19.76
CA ILE A 67 0.04 -12.89 -18.32
C ILE A 67 -0.58 -11.53 -18.03
N ARG A 68 -1.58 -11.51 -17.17
CA ARG A 68 -2.15 -10.26 -16.63
C ARG A 68 -1.49 -9.91 -15.30
N ILE A 69 -1.00 -8.69 -15.19
CA ILE A 69 -0.41 -8.15 -13.96
C ILE A 69 -1.20 -6.94 -13.46
N GLN A 70 -1.21 -6.74 -12.14
CA GLN A 70 -1.91 -5.63 -11.48
C GLN A 70 -1.01 -4.41 -11.24
N THR A 71 0.09 -4.30 -11.99
CA THR A 71 0.99 -3.15 -11.93
C THR A 71 0.74 -2.26 -13.14
N LYS A 72 1.14 -0.98 -13.04
CA LYS A 72 1.08 -0.02 -14.16
C LYS A 72 2.27 -0.15 -15.12
N ASP A 73 3.33 -0.85 -14.70
CA ASP A 73 4.52 -1.05 -15.52
C ASP A 73 4.68 -2.52 -15.93
N PRO A 74 4.56 -2.86 -17.23
CA PRO A 74 4.74 -4.21 -17.73
C PRO A 74 6.21 -4.65 -17.73
N TRP A 75 7.15 -3.69 -17.67
CA TRP A 75 8.59 -3.97 -17.65
C TRP A 75 9.08 -4.58 -16.35
N ILE A 76 8.28 -4.52 -15.28
CA ILE A 76 8.54 -5.26 -14.03
C ILE A 76 8.70 -6.76 -14.29
N PHE A 77 7.99 -7.32 -15.28
CA PHE A 77 8.13 -8.73 -15.65
C PHE A 77 9.53 -9.07 -16.19
N ARG A 78 10.28 -8.09 -16.72
CA ARG A 78 11.67 -8.26 -17.12
C ARG A 78 12.53 -8.73 -15.95
N ASN A 79 12.24 -8.32 -14.71
CA ASN A 79 12.97 -8.78 -13.53
C ASN A 79 12.73 -10.27 -13.22
N VAL A 80 11.53 -10.79 -13.53
CA VAL A 80 11.22 -12.23 -13.45
C VAL A 80 12.06 -13.00 -14.46
N ILE A 81 12.06 -12.55 -15.72
CA ILE A 81 12.89 -13.15 -16.78
C ILE A 81 14.36 -13.09 -16.35
N ARG A 82 14.88 -11.92 -15.98
CA ARG A 82 16.26 -11.77 -15.53
C ARG A 82 16.61 -12.75 -14.41
N SER A 83 15.74 -12.92 -13.42
CA SER A 83 15.92 -13.89 -12.35
C SER A 83 15.99 -15.35 -12.87
N ALA A 84 15.19 -15.70 -13.89
CA ALA A 84 15.20 -17.03 -14.51
C ALA A 84 16.56 -17.40 -15.11
N TYR A 85 17.24 -16.43 -15.74
CA TYR A 85 18.57 -16.61 -16.33
C TYR A 85 19.70 -16.30 -15.31
N GLY A 86 19.36 -16.14 -14.03
CA GLY A 86 20.32 -15.88 -12.96
C GLY A 86 21.00 -14.51 -13.06
N PHE A 87 20.42 -13.53 -13.76
CA PHE A 87 20.88 -12.16 -13.63
C PHE A 87 20.56 -11.63 -12.23
N LYS A 88 21.44 -10.78 -11.68
CA LYS A 88 21.10 -10.02 -10.49
C LYS A 88 19.94 -9.08 -10.80
N ALA A 89 18.89 -9.15 -9.98
CA ALA A 89 17.81 -8.18 -10.00
C ALA A 89 18.37 -6.83 -9.51
N ALA A 90 18.03 -5.77 -10.22
CA ALA A 90 18.37 -4.40 -9.86
C ALA A 90 17.06 -3.62 -9.85
N PHE A 91 16.87 -2.83 -8.79
CA PHE A 91 15.71 -1.98 -8.62
C PHE A 91 16.20 -0.56 -8.38
N TYR A 92 15.58 0.42 -9.04
CA TYR A 92 15.93 1.82 -8.88
C TYR A 92 14.97 2.53 -7.93
N THR A 93 13.70 2.13 -7.96
CA THR A 93 12.64 2.77 -7.17
C THR A 93 11.92 1.77 -6.26
N VAL A 94 11.33 2.28 -5.18
CA VAL A 94 10.52 1.47 -4.25
C VAL A 94 9.26 0.90 -4.92
N PRO A 95 8.50 1.65 -5.75
CA PRO A 95 7.35 1.10 -6.47
C PRO A 95 7.72 -0.04 -7.43
N GLU A 96 8.83 0.09 -8.16
CA GLU A 96 9.34 -0.98 -9.04
C GLU A 96 9.65 -2.25 -8.25
N ALA A 97 10.39 -2.11 -7.14
CA ALA A 97 10.73 -3.24 -6.27
C ALA A 97 9.49 -3.88 -5.64
N MET A 98 8.50 -3.08 -5.24
CA MET A 98 7.23 -3.59 -4.70
C MET A 98 6.44 -4.38 -5.75
N GLY A 99 6.27 -3.83 -6.95
CA GLY A 99 5.58 -4.53 -8.02
C GLY A 99 6.28 -5.85 -8.37
N ALA A 100 7.62 -5.84 -8.41
CA ALA A 100 8.41 -7.06 -8.58
C ALA A 100 8.22 -8.05 -7.42
N HIS A 101 8.12 -7.59 -6.17
CA HIS A 101 7.85 -8.43 -5.00
C HIS A 101 6.49 -9.13 -5.07
N ILE A 102 5.43 -8.38 -5.37
CA ILE A 102 4.07 -8.90 -5.48
C ILE A 102 3.99 -9.92 -6.63
N LEU A 103 4.56 -9.57 -7.78
CA LEU A 103 4.59 -10.44 -8.95
C LEU A 103 5.39 -11.71 -8.68
N ALA A 104 6.57 -11.60 -8.07
CA ALA A 104 7.42 -12.74 -7.74
C ALA A 104 6.72 -13.69 -6.77
N LYS A 105 6.02 -13.18 -5.75
CA LYS A 105 5.21 -14.02 -4.85
C LYS A 105 4.09 -14.75 -5.60
N ARG A 106 3.34 -14.03 -6.43
CA ARG A 106 2.25 -14.61 -7.23
C ARG A 106 2.73 -15.71 -8.17
N LEU A 107 3.90 -15.53 -8.77
CA LEU A 107 4.52 -16.48 -9.68
C LEU A 107 5.38 -17.52 -8.97
N GLY A 108 5.45 -17.55 -7.63
CA GLY A 108 6.28 -18.51 -6.89
C GLY A 108 7.80 -18.33 -7.04
N CYS A 109 8.26 -17.19 -7.54
CA CYS A 109 9.66 -16.86 -7.75
C CYS A 109 10.32 -16.39 -6.44
N LEU A 110 10.57 -17.31 -5.50
CA LEU A 110 11.04 -17.00 -4.15
C LEU A 110 12.35 -16.17 -4.09
N PRO A 111 13.40 -16.45 -4.89
CA PRO A 111 14.64 -15.67 -4.85
C PRO A 111 14.40 -14.20 -5.18
N LEU A 112 13.61 -13.92 -6.22
CA LEU A 112 13.25 -12.56 -6.61
C LEU A 112 12.38 -11.88 -5.54
N ALA A 113 11.41 -12.60 -4.97
CA ALA A 113 10.57 -12.07 -3.91
C ALA A 113 11.37 -11.67 -2.66
N ARG A 114 12.42 -12.43 -2.32
CA ARG A 114 13.32 -12.12 -1.21
C ARG A 114 14.18 -10.88 -1.50
N THR A 115 14.82 -10.82 -2.67
CA THR A 115 15.70 -9.69 -3.03
C THR A 115 14.92 -8.38 -3.16
N SER A 116 13.75 -8.41 -3.81
CA SER A 116 12.89 -7.23 -3.91
C SER A 116 12.29 -6.81 -2.57
N GLY A 117 11.86 -7.78 -1.75
CA GLY A 117 11.33 -7.51 -0.41
C GLY A 117 12.37 -6.85 0.50
N ASN A 118 13.61 -7.36 0.50
CA ASN A 118 14.71 -6.77 1.27
C ASN A 118 15.06 -5.36 0.78
N PHE A 119 15.03 -5.13 -0.54
CA PHE A 119 15.26 -3.81 -1.11
C PHE A 119 14.23 -2.80 -0.62
N VAL A 120 12.94 -3.19 -0.58
CA VAL A 120 11.85 -2.37 -0.06
C VAL A 120 12.02 -2.10 1.43
N LEU A 121 12.23 -3.14 2.23
CA LEU A 121 12.37 -3.03 3.69
C LEU A 121 13.51 -2.10 4.11
N ALA A 122 14.61 -2.10 3.36
CA ALA A 122 15.76 -1.22 3.61
C ALA A 122 15.49 0.27 3.26
N ARG A 123 14.41 0.58 2.56
CA ARG A 123 14.10 1.92 2.03
C ARG A 123 12.76 2.49 2.50
N VAL A 124 12.11 1.85 3.47
CA VAL A 124 10.88 2.37 4.08
C VAL A 124 11.19 3.68 4.81
N ARG A 125 10.62 4.78 4.31
CA ARG A 125 10.75 6.15 4.84
C ARG A 125 9.40 6.86 4.84
N PRO A 126 9.17 7.91 5.66
CA PRO A 126 7.92 8.65 5.71
C PRO A 126 7.31 9.01 4.36
N ASN A 127 8.12 9.60 3.47
CA ASN A 127 7.71 10.01 2.11
C ASN A 127 7.40 8.86 1.14
N THR A 128 7.58 7.60 1.56
CA THR A 128 7.26 6.41 0.76
C THR A 128 6.13 5.57 1.37
N ILE A 129 5.61 5.95 2.54
CA ILE A 129 4.66 5.10 3.29
C ILE A 129 3.32 4.98 2.58
N TRP A 130 2.76 6.06 2.05
CA TRP A 130 1.42 6.02 1.45
C TRP A 130 1.34 5.05 0.26
N PRO A 131 2.23 5.14 -0.76
CA PRO A 131 2.24 4.14 -1.83
C PRO A 131 2.54 2.72 -1.33
N LEU A 132 3.38 2.59 -0.30
CA LEU A 132 3.71 1.29 0.28
C LEU A 132 2.50 0.63 0.97
N LEU A 133 1.71 1.37 1.74
CA LEU A 133 0.52 0.84 2.41
C LEU A 133 -0.56 0.43 1.41
N ASP A 134 -0.69 1.17 0.31
CA ASP A 134 -1.63 0.84 -0.77
C ASP A 134 -1.28 -0.48 -1.45
N MET A 135 0.02 -0.71 -1.71
CA MET A 135 0.49 -1.89 -2.44
C MET A 135 0.80 -3.09 -1.56
N ALA A 136 1.12 -2.90 -0.28
CA ALA A 136 1.59 -3.97 0.58
C ALA A 136 0.51 -5.04 0.78
N PRO A 137 0.86 -6.34 0.68
CA PRO A 137 -0.06 -7.41 1.07
C PRO A 137 -0.39 -7.34 2.56
N ASP A 138 -1.62 -7.70 2.92
CA ASP A 138 -2.05 -7.68 4.31
C ASP A 138 -1.21 -8.61 5.19
N ARG A 139 -0.90 -8.14 6.40
CA ARG A 139 -0.07 -8.79 7.41
C ARG A 139 1.34 -9.13 6.94
N SER A 140 1.80 -8.53 5.84
CA SER A 140 3.16 -8.73 5.32
C SER A 140 4.21 -8.04 6.21
N PRO A 141 5.48 -8.52 6.21
CA PRO A 141 6.55 -7.84 6.94
C PRO A 141 6.77 -6.40 6.46
N ILE A 142 6.48 -6.11 5.20
CA ILE A 142 6.51 -4.78 4.60
C ILE A 142 5.44 -3.89 5.24
N GLN A 143 4.18 -4.35 5.29
CA GLN A 143 3.09 -3.58 5.89
C GLN A 143 3.39 -3.30 7.37
N ARG A 144 3.84 -4.31 8.13
CA ARG A 144 4.24 -4.13 9.54
C ARG A 144 5.34 -3.09 9.71
N LYS A 145 6.37 -3.12 8.86
CA LYS A 145 7.45 -2.14 8.93
C LYS A 145 6.96 -0.73 8.54
N ALA A 146 6.11 -0.61 7.52
CA ALA A 146 5.52 0.66 7.11
C ALA A 146 4.64 1.25 8.22
N LEU A 147 3.78 0.44 8.84
CA LEU A 147 2.96 0.85 9.98
C LEU A 147 3.80 1.26 11.20
N LYS A 148 4.91 0.55 11.46
CA LYS A 148 5.84 0.93 12.52
C LYS A 148 6.49 2.30 12.27
N VAL A 149 6.94 2.57 11.04
CA VAL A 149 7.49 3.91 10.72
C VAL A 149 6.38 4.97 10.77
N LEU A 150 5.16 4.64 10.36
CA LEU A 150 4.01 5.53 10.45
C LEU A 150 3.68 5.89 11.91
N SER A 151 3.71 4.94 12.83
CA SER A 151 3.47 5.20 14.25
C SER A 151 4.60 6.01 14.89
N GLU A 152 5.85 5.73 14.53
CA GLU A 152 7.03 6.44 15.06
C GLU A 152 7.20 7.85 14.48
N GLN A 153 6.71 8.11 13.27
CA GLN A 153 6.93 9.36 12.55
C GLN A 153 5.62 9.91 11.97
N THR A 154 4.52 9.80 12.75
CA THR A 154 3.16 10.10 12.28
C THR A 154 3.03 11.51 11.72
N THR A 155 3.61 12.50 12.38
CA THR A 155 3.60 13.90 11.96
C THR A 155 4.34 14.13 10.63
N LEU A 156 5.47 13.47 10.40
CA LEU A 156 6.16 13.58 9.11
C LEU A 156 5.34 12.93 7.98
N CYS A 157 4.63 11.84 8.28
CA CYS A 157 3.83 11.14 7.29
C CYS A 157 2.56 11.89 6.91
N LEU A 158 1.85 12.45 7.89
CA LEU A 158 0.56 13.12 7.70
C LEU A 158 0.71 14.44 6.92
N TRP A 159 1.84 15.13 7.05
CA TRP A 159 2.14 16.39 6.37
C TRP A 159 2.95 16.18 5.07
N ASP A 160 3.28 14.94 4.72
CA ASP A 160 3.85 14.59 3.42
C ASP A 160 2.83 14.89 2.30
N SER A 161 3.32 15.37 1.17
CA SER A 161 2.48 15.68 0.01
C SER A 161 1.77 14.46 -0.57
N GLY A 162 2.30 13.25 -0.33
CA GLY A 162 1.69 11.99 -0.74
C GLY A 162 0.45 11.61 0.07
N PHE A 163 0.19 12.24 1.22
CA PHE A 163 -0.96 11.88 2.07
C PHE A 163 -2.31 12.11 1.36
N LEU A 164 -2.49 13.27 0.71
CA LEU A 164 -3.75 13.63 0.06
C LEU A 164 -4.08 12.70 -1.12
N GLY A 165 -3.07 12.08 -1.73
CA GLY A 165 -3.24 11.12 -2.83
C GLY A 165 -3.33 9.65 -2.40
N CYS A 166 -3.32 9.34 -1.10
CA CYS A 166 -3.37 7.96 -0.62
C CYS A 166 -4.75 7.32 -0.83
N SER A 167 -4.80 5.99 -0.93
CA SER A 167 -6.08 5.29 -1.05
C SER A 167 -6.84 5.23 0.28
N ARG A 168 -8.15 5.03 0.22
CA ARG A 168 -8.98 4.78 1.41
C ARG A 168 -8.47 3.61 2.24
N ARG A 169 -7.90 2.57 1.62
CA ARG A 169 -7.29 1.44 2.35
C ARG A 169 -6.13 1.89 3.23
N ALA A 170 -5.28 2.79 2.76
CA ALA A 170 -4.20 3.34 3.57
C ALA A 170 -4.74 4.16 4.75
N LEU A 171 -5.82 4.91 4.57
CA LEU A 171 -6.50 5.61 5.67
C LEU A 171 -7.12 4.66 6.69
N GLU A 172 -7.75 3.57 6.25
CA GLU A 172 -8.30 2.55 7.15
C GLU A 172 -7.18 1.90 8.00
N LEU A 173 -6.00 1.69 7.42
CA LEU A 173 -4.82 1.22 8.15
C LEU A 173 -4.26 2.26 9.13
N LEU A 174 -4.29 3.54 8.76
CA LEU A 174 -3.87 4.66 9.61
C LEU A 174 -4.78 4.76 10.85
N VAL A 175 -6.09 4.88 10.67
CA VAL A 175 -7.04 5.04 11.79
C VAL A 175 -7.18 3.80 12.66
N ALA A 176 -6.87 2.61 12.12
CA ALA A 176 -6.79 1.38 12.91
C ALA A 176 -5.52 1.29 13.77
N ALA A 177 -4.48 2.08 13.50
CA ALA A 177 -3.24 2.04 14.26
C ALA A 177 -3.46 2.61 15.68
N PRO A 178 -3.20 1.82 16.74
CA PRO A 178 -3.47 2.26 18.10
C PRO A 178 -2.45 3.27 18.63
N GLU A 179 -1.18 3.17 18.21
CA GLU A 179 -0.03 3.87 18.77
C GLU A 179 0.46 5.04 17.88
N LEU A 180 -0.45 5.82 17.31
CA LEU A 180 -0.05 6.99 16.52
C LEU A 180 0.43 8.13 17.43
N GLN A 181 1.59 8.71 17.12
CA GLN A 181 2.15 9.86 17.82
C GLN A 181 1.58 11.18 17.26
N VAL A 182 0.28 11.39 17.41
CA VAL A 182 -0.42 12.59 16.95
C VAL A 182 -1.62 12.90 17.84
N ARG A 183 -2.00 14.17 17.96
CA ARG A 183 -3.27 14.54 18.60
C ARG A 183 -4.42 14.13 17.69
N GLU A 184 -5.52 13.66 18.28
CA GLU A 184 -6.66 13.23 17.48
C GLU A 184 -7.26 14.39 16.68
N VAL A 185 -7.19 15.63 17.17
CA VAL A 185 -7.67 16.82 16.44
C VAL A 185 -6.92 17.01 15.12
N ASP A 186 -5.59 16.88 15.15
CA ASP A 186 -4.76 17.04 13.95
C ASP A 186 -5.03 15.90 12.96
N LEU A 187 -5.21 14.67 13.46
CA LEU A 187 -5.58 13.52 12.61
C LEU A 187 -6.93 13.75 11.92
N VAL A 188 -7.94 14.23 12.65
CA VAL A 188 -9.27 14.51 12.10
C VAL A 188 -9.19 15.60 11.04
N GLU A 189 -8.48 16.70 11.29
CA GLU A 189 -8.31 17.78 10.31
C GLU A 189 -7.63 17.29 9.02
N ARG A 190 -6.61 16.43 9.14
CA ARG A 190 -5.95 15.82 7.99
C ARG A 190 -6.89 14.88 7.23
N VAL A 191 -7.64 14.03 7.92
CA VAL A 191 -8.63 13.14 7.28
C VAL A 191 -9.72 13.92 6.56
N VAL A 192 -10.22 15.01 7.16
CA VAL A 192 -11.17 15.93 6.52
C VAL A 192 -10.55 16.56 5.27
N SER A 193 -9.29 17.01 5.34
CA SER A 193 -8.58 17.58 4.19
C SER A 193 -8.47 16.58 3.03
N TRP A 194 -8.15 15.31 3.34
CA TRP A 194 -8.13 14.24 2.36
C TRP A 194 -9.51 13.99 1.74
N ALA A 195 -10.57 13.97 2.55
CA ALA A 195 -11.92 13.73 2.05
C ALA A 195 -12.44 14.89 1.18
N ASN A 196 -12.10 16.14 1.51
CA ASN A 196 -12.37 17.29 0.64
C ASN A 196 -11.65 17.14 -0.70
N GLU A 197 -10.37 16.74 -0.71
CA GLU A 197 -9.60 16.53 -1.94
C GLU A 197 -10.24 15.44 -2.82
N MET A 198 -10.64 14.31 -2.23
CA MET A 198 -11.34 13.23 -2.93
C MET A 198 -12.71 13.66 -3.46
N ASN A 199 -13.34 14.68 -2.85
CA ASN A 199 -14.58 15.30 -3.30
C ASN A 199 -14.36 16.50 -4.26
N GLY A 200 -13.17 16.60 -4.88
CA GLY A 200 -12.85 17.69 -5.81
C GLY A 200 -12.73 19.07 -5.15
N GLY A 201 -12.29 19.11 -3.89
CA GLY A 201 -12.07 20.33 -3.11
C GLY A 201 -13.35 20.98 -2.56
N ARG A 202 -14.51 20.33 -2.72
CA ARG A 202 -15.79 20.85 -2.21
C ARG A 202 -16.00 20.44 -0.76
N ARG A 203 -16.59 21.34 0.02
CA ARG A 203 -16.98 21.07 1.42
C ARG A 203 -17.86 19.82 1.48
N LEU A 204 -17.55 18.94 2.44
CA LEU A 204 -18.29 17.71 2.67
C LEU A 204 -19.71 18.01 3.20
N THR A 205 -20.66 17.21 2.74
CA THR A 205 -21.94 17.00 3.43
C THR A 205 -21.85 15.68 4.22
N PRO A 206 -22.68 15.46 5.25
CA PRO A 206 -22.62 14.24 6.05
C PRO A 206 -22.80 12.95 5.22
N GLU A 207 -23.64 12.99 4.18
CA GLU A 207 -23.85 11.88 3.26
C GLU A 207 -22.60 11.59 2.44
N VAL A 208 -22.01 12.63 1.82
CA VAL A 208 -20.77 12.50 1.03
C VAL A 208 -19.60 12.08 1.92
N ALA A 209 -19.52 12.58 3.16
CA ALA A 209 -18.50 12.17 4.11
C ALA A 209 -18.60 10.68 4.43
N LYS A 210 -19.81 10.16 4.66
CA LYS A 210 -20.06 8.73 4.89
C LYS A 210 -19.68 7.89 3.67
N ASP A 211 -19.94 8.37 2.46
CA ASP A 211 -19.56 7.66 1.22
C ASP A 211 -18.05 7.65 0.98
N VAL A 212 -17.40 8.81 1.10
CA VAL A 212 -15.97 9.00 0.79
C VAL A 212 -15.08 8.32 1.84
N LEU A 213 -15.30 8.61 3.13
CA LEU A 213 -14.51 8.05 4.22
C LEU A 213 -14.91 6.61 4.54
N GLY A 214 -16.22 6.34 4.49
CA GLY A 214 -16.76 5.05 4.87
C GLY A 214 -16.82 4.79 6.36
N ALA A 215 -17.54 3.73 6.71
CA ALA A 215 -17.80 3.33 8.09
C ALA A 215 -16.51 3.02 8.87
N VAL A 216 -15.52 2.36 8.25
CA VAL A 216 -14.29 1.95 8.95
C VAL A 216 -13.46 3.17 9.37
N VAL A 217 -13.34 4.17 8.49
CA VAL A 217 -12.56 5.37 8.81
C VAL A 217 -13.26 6.20 9.87
N LEU A 218 -14.57 6.42 9.74
CA LEU A 218 -15.37 7.14 10.74
C LEU A 218 -15.35 6.44 12.11
N ALA A 219 -15.51 5.12 12.14
CA ALA A 219 -15.42 4.33 13.37
C ALA A 219 -14.01 4.32 13.98
N GLY A 220 -12.99 4.54 13.15
CA GLY A 220 -11.60 4.61 13.59
C GLY A 220 -11.24 5.91 14.29
N LEU A 221 -11.96 7.02 14.04
CA LEU A 221 -11.72 8.32 14.66
C LEU A 221 -12.21 8.34 16.12
N ARG A 222 -11.33 8.69 17.06
CA ARG A 222 -11.62 8.73 18.50
C ARG A 222 -12.19 10.08 18.91
N LEU A 223 -13.34 10.45 18.35
CA LEU A 223 -13.93 11.79 18.53
C LEU A 223 -14.17 12.18 20.01
N LEU A 224 -14.37 11.19 20.89
CA LEU A 224 -14.57 11.41 22.32
C LEU A 224 -13.30 11.85 23.08
N THR A 225 -12.12 11.80 22.45
CA THR A 225 -10.88 12.32 23.05
C THR A 225 -10.70 13.82 22.82
N LEU A 226 -11.56 14.44 22.00
CA LEU A 226 -11.50 15.87 21.68
C LEU A 226 -12.17 16.70 22.77
N THR A 227 -11.69 17.92 22.98
CA THR A 227 -12.42 18.91 23.75
C THR A 227 -13.64 19.43 22.95
N ALA A 228 -14.63 20.01 23.63
CA ALA A 228 -15.80 20.57 22.97
C ALA A 228 -15.45 21.66 21.94
N ASP A 229 -14.43 22.48 22.25
CA ASP A 229 -13.95 23.53 21.36
C ASP A 229 -13.25 22.95 20.11
N GLU A 230 -12.36 21.97 20.30
CA GLU A 230 -11.70 21.27 19.19
C GLU A 230 -12.70 20.52 18.30
N PHE A 231 -13.69 19.88 18.92
CA PHE A 231 -14.75 19.17 18.20
C PHE A 231 -15.62 20.13 17.37
N GLY A 232 -15.98 21.28 17.93
CA GLY A 232 -16.71 22.32 17.21
C GLY A 232 -15.91 22.91 16.05
N ALA A 233 -14.63 23.21 16.27
CA ALA A 233 -13.75 23.83 15.29
C ALA A 233 -13.38 22.91 14.12
N SER A 234 -13.19 21.62 14.37
CA SER A 234 -12.77 20.63 13.36
C SER A 234 -13.96 19.85 12.79
N VAL A 235 -14.63 19.03 13.60
CA VAL A 235 -15.67 18.07 13.16
C VAL A 235 -16.94 18.80 12.71
N ALA A 236 -17.46 19.70 13.55
CA ALA A 236 -18.73 20.37 13.28
C ALA A 236 -18.63 21.33 12.09
N LYS A 237 -17.56 22.12 12.05
CA LYS A 237 -17.30 23.02 10.92
C LYS A 237 -17.05 22.26 9.61
N ALA A 238 -16.46 21.07 9.66
CA ALA A 238 -16.20 20.26 8.47
C ALA A 238 -17.46 19.67 7.81
N GLY A 239 -18.58 19.57 8.53
CA GLY A 239 -19.79 18.92 8.01
C GLY A 239 -19.68 17.39 7.96
N LEU A 240 -18.85 16.81 8.83
CA LEU A 240 -18.56 15.38 8.86
C LEU A 240 -19.77 14.51 9.30
N LEU A 241 -20.57 15.05 10.23
CA LEU A 241 -21.68 14.35 10.89
C LEU A 241 -22.98 15.15 10.72
N ASP A 242 -24.10 14.44 10.70
CA ASP A 242 -25.44 15.03 10.78
C ASP A 242 -25.71 15.65 12.16
N SER A 243 -26.65 16.59 12.24
CA SER A 243 -26.89 17.39 13.44
C SER A 243 -27.24 16.55 14.67
N GLU A 244 -28.01 15.48 14.51
CA GLU A 244 -28.40 14.58 15.60
C GLU A 244 -27.19 13.80 16.13
N THR A 245 -26.42 13.18 15.23
CA THR A 245 -25.18 12.48 15.56
C THR A 245 -24.17 13.42 16.22
N LEU A 246 -24.06 14.65 15.73
CA LEU A 246 -23.13 15.65 16.26
C LEU A 246 -23.47 16.05 17.69
N LEU A 247 -24.75 16.31 17.98
CA LEU A 247 -25.22 16.62 19.33
C LEU A 247 -24.98 15.45 20.29
N ALA A 248 -25.27 14.21 19.86
CA ALA A 248 -25.05 13.03 20.69
C ALA A 248 -23.57 12.85 21.07
N VAL A 249 -22.64 13.10 20.14
CA VAL A 249 -21.20 13.05 20.42
C VAL A 249 -20.78 14.19 21.35
N LEU A 250 -21.23 15.42 21.10
CA LEU A 250 -20.88 16.58 21.93
C LEU A 250 -21.36 16.41 23.38
N VAL A 251 -22.59 15.91 23.57
CA VAL A 251 -23.11 15.57 24.90
C VAL A 251 -22.25 14.50 25.56
N ASN A 252 -21.83 13.47 24.83
CA ASN A 252 -20.96 12.43 25.40
C ASN A 252 -19.52 12.89 25.69
N ILE A 253 -19.03 13.94 25.04
CA ILE A 253 -17.77 14.61 25.38
C ILE A 253 -17.91 15.37 26.70
N HIS A 254 -18.99 16.13 26.88
CA HIS A 254 -19.18 16.97 28.08
C HIS A 254 -19.73 16.20 29.30
N SER A 255 -20.64 15.26 29.06
CA SER A 255 -21.41 14.52 30.06
C SER A 255 -21.62 13.06 29.59
N PRO A 256 -20.62 12.19 29.81
CA PRO A 256 -20.62 10.85 29.23
C PRO A 256 -21.80 10.00 29.69
N GLY A 257 -22.45 9.32 28.74
CA GLY A 257 -23.51 8.34 29.02
C GLY A 257 -24.92 8.91 29.10
N GLN A 258 -25.12 10.22 28.88
CA GLN A 258 -26.47 10.82 28.87
C GLN A 258 -27.27 10.51 27.61
N LEU A 259 -26.59 10.36 26.46
CA LEU A 259 -27.21 9.96 25.20
C LEU A 259 -26.53 8.69 24.67
N PRO A 260 -27.28 7.77 24.03
CA PRO A 260 -26.67 6.62 23.39
C PRO A 260 -25.68 7.08 22.32
N MET A 261 -24.51 6.44 22.26
CA MET A 261 -23.52 6.74 21.23
C MET A 261 -24.05 6.32 19.85
N PRO A 262 -23.94 7.18 18.83
CA PRO A 262 -24.37 6.83 17.47
C PRO A 262 -23.65 5.59 16.93
N LEU A 263 -24.37 4.77 16.19
CA LEU A 263 -23.84 3.56 15.57
C LEU A 263 -22.75 3.91 14.55
N GLY A 264 -21.65 3.15 14.54
CA GLY A 264 -20.55 3.32 13.59
C GLY A 264 -19.51 4.36 13.98
N LEU A 265 -19.58 4.96 15.17
CA LEU A 265 -18.52 5.81 15.74
C LEU A 265 -17.71 5.08 16.82
N SER A 266 -16.48 5.54 17.03
CA SER A 266 -15.64 5.04 18.11
C SER A 266 -16.23 5.39 19.48
N GLN A 267 -16.25 4.43 20.38
CA GLN A 267 -16.58 4.64 21.80
C GLN A 267 -15.32 4.86 22.65
N THR A 268 -14.14 4.91 22.02
CA THR A 268 -12.86 5.03 22.71
C THR A 268 -12.68 6.45 23.25
N LYS A 269 -12.43 6.55 24.56
CA LYS A 269 -12.14 7.83 25.26
C LYS A 269 -10.66 8.02 25.54
N GLU A 270 -9.84 7.03 25.22
CA GLU A 270 -8.39 7.07 25.44
C GLU A 270 -7.67 7.60 24.19
N PRO A 271 -6.72 8.54 24.36
CA PRO A 271 -5.87 9.00 23.26
C PRO A 271 -4.99 7.87 22.72
N ARG A 272 -4.50 8.00 21.48
CA ARG A 272 -3.66 6.97 20.81
C ARG A 272 -2.29 6.82 21.47
N ALA A 273 -1.64 7.94 21.73
CA ALA A 273 -0.42 8.02 22.49
C ALA A 273 -0.42 9.33 23.28
N GLU A 274 0.22 9.31 24.44
CA GLU A 274 0.69 10.56 25.04
C GLU A 274 1.77 11.10 24.09
N VAL A 275 1.49 12.25 23.46
CA VAL A 275 2.53 12.97 22.71
C VAL A 275 3.63 13.28 23.72
N LYS A 276 4.76 12.57 23.63
CA LYS A 276 5.96 12.94 24.38
C LYS A 276 6.25 14.38 23.97
N LYS A 277 6.06 15.32 24.90
CA LYS A 277 6.55 16.69 24.73
C LYS A 277 8.06 16.56 24.62
N GLU A 278 8.58 16.49 23.40
CA GLU A 278 9.98 16.84 23.20
C GLU A 278 10.05 18.32 23.58
N GLU A 279 10.68 18.58 24.72
CA GLU A 279 11.07 19.90 25.18
C GLU A 279 11.90 20.52 24.06
N ILE A 280 11.28 21.41 23.29
CA ILE A 280 11.99 22.34 22.43
C ILE A 280 12.68 23.31 23.38
N ALA A 281 13.96 23.05 23.65
CA ALA A 281 14.92 24.02 24.16
C ALA A 281 15.72 24.59 23.00
#